data_AF-I1QI86-F1
#
_entry.id   AF-I1QI86-F1
#
_cell.length_a   1.000
_cell.length_b   1.000
_cell.length_c   1.000
_cell.angle_alpha   90.00
_cell.angle_beta   90.00
_cell.angle_gamma   90.00
#
_symmetry.space_group_name_H-M   'P 1'
#
loop_
_entity.id
_entity.type
_entity.pdbx_description
1 polymer ?
#
loop_
_entity_poly.entity_id
_entity_poly.type
_entity_poly.pdbx_seq_one_letter_code
_entity_poly.pdbx_strand_id
1 'polypeptide(L)'
;MALHLTAAPTIAPSAAAACRSLAPPLPAVSCSTSRRGWRRRRRCVSVVAMAAAADGEMRHGHAAEAGGGGAGTGTGRMNLNEYMVAVDRPLGVRFALAVDGRVFVHSLKKGGNAEKSRIIMVGDTLKKAGSREGVGLVDIRDLGDTEMVLKETSGPCDLVLERPFAPFPIHQLHQNEDYHLLFNKGRVPLTSWNGALLSSKLNESSEGNGNPGFAIFSPRLLNSHGWAVLSSEQDGLNQRSTSLANRISEIVGLYSDEDDADTEWAHGSFPLEEYIKALDRAKGELYYNHSLGMQYSKITEQIFVGSCLQTERDVKMLSETMGITAVLNFQSESERTNWGINSEAINNSCRENNILMVNYPIREVDSMDLRKKLPFCVGLLLRLIRKNYRIYVTCTTGYDRSPACVIAYLHWVQDTPLHIAHKFITGLHSCRPDRAAIVWATWDLIALVENGRHDGTPTHSVCFVWNSGREGEDVELVGDFTSNWKDKVKCNHKGGSRYEAEIRLRHGKYYYKFIAGGQWRHSTSLPTETDEHGNVNNVIRVGDIARIRPAPSQLQIRDPTVVKVIERALTEDERFLLAFAARRMAFAICPIRLSPKQ
;
A
#
# COMPACT_ATOMS: atom_id res chain seq x y z
N MET A 1 -9.63 -2.33 -25.43
CA MET A 1 -9.31 -3.53 -26.20
C MET A 1 -8.41 -4.42 -25.34
N ALA A 2 -8.95 -5.27 -24.43
CA ALA A 2 -8.13 -6.15 -23.61
C ALA A 2 -7.68 -7.36 -24.44
N LEU A 3 -6.42 -7.39 -24.86
CA LEU A 3 -5.83 -8.52 -25.59
C LEU A 3 -5.44 -9.62 -24.59
N HIS A 4 -6.23 -10.69 -24.52
CA HIS A 4 -5.76 -11.97 -24.01
C HIS A 4 -5.02 -12.71 -25.12
N LEU A 5 -3.76 -13.06 -24.86
CA LEU A 5 -2.95 -13.92 -25.72
C LEU A 5 -3.55 -15.34 -25.68
N THR A 6 -4.29 -15.75 -26.71
CA THR A 6 -4.67 -17.15 -26.93
C THR A 6 -3.75 -17.80 -27.97
N ALA A 7 -3.40 -19.07 -27.72
CA ALA A 7 -2.47 -19.84 -28.52
C ALA A 7 -3.09 -20.31 -29.86
N ALA A 8 -2.29 -20.32 -30.93
CA ALA A 8 -2.59 -21.12 -32.12
C ALA A 8 -2.21 -22.59 -31.86
N PRO A 9 -2.94 -23.57 -32.42
CA PRO A 9 -2.67 -24.99 -32.20
C PRO A 9 -1.40 -25.40 -32.95
N THR A 10 -0.51 -26.11 -32.26
CA THR A 10 0.61 -26.82 -32.88
C THR A 10 0.10 -28.03 -33.65
N ILE A 11 0.43 -28.08 -34.94
CA ILE A 11 0.34 -29.28 -35.78
C ILE A 11 1.34 -30.30 -35.21
N ALA A 12 0.86 -31.44 -34.72
CA ALA A 12 1.68 -32.56 -34.29
C ALA A 12 1.98 -33.49 -35.49
N PRO A 13 3.19 -34.07 -35.59
CA PRO A 13 3.42 -35.21 -36.47
C PRO A 13 2.92 -36.51 -35.83
N SER A 14 2.54 -37.43 -36.71
CA SER A 14 1.81 -38.68 -36.51
C SER A 14 2.54 -39.79 -35.72
N ALA A 15 1.81 -40.35 -34.75
CA ALA A 15 1.62 -41.76 -34.33
C ALA A 15 2.79 -42.77 -34.16
N ALA A 16 2.88 -43.34 -32.95
CA ALA A 16 2.87 -44.78 -32.58
C ALA A 16 3.16 -44.91 -31.07
N ALA A 17 2.74 -45.90 -30.26
CA ALA A 17 1.66 -46.87 -30.20
C ALA A 17 1.65 -47.40 -28.73
N ALA A 18 0.46 -47.65 -28.20
CA ALA A 18 0.07 -48.53 -27.09
C ALA A 18 0.89 -48.64 -25.77
N CYS A 19 0.23 -48.40 -24.62
CA CYS A 19 -0.23 -49.45 -23.71
C CYS A 19 -1.08 -48.90 -22.54
N ARG A 20 -2.21 -49.56 -22.26
CA ARG A 20 -3.17 -49.27 -21.18
C ARG A 20 -2.84 -50.14 -19.96
N SER A 21 -2.99 -49.60 -18.75
CA SER A 21 -3.23 -50.41 -17.54
C SER A 21 -4.14 -49.67 -16.56
N LEU A 22 -5.26 -50.31 -16.23
CA LEU A 22 -6.28 -49.94 -15.24
C LEU A 22 -5.85 -50.34 -13.84
N ALA A 23 -6.22 -49.56 -12.82
CA ALA A 23 -6.27 -50.00 -11.42
C ALA A 23 -7.50 -49.38 -10.69
N PRO A 24 -8.18 -50.10 -9.78
CA PRO A 24 -9.49 -49.74 -9.21
C PRO A 24 -9.41 -49.03 -7.83
N PRO A 25 -10.53 -48.48 -7.30
CA PRO A 25 -10.58 -47.72 -6.05
C PRO A 25 -11.16 -48.51 -4.86
N LEU A 26 -10.78 -48.14 -3.62
CA LEU A 26 -11.37 -48.63 -2.36
C LEU A 26 -11.26 -47.55 -1.23
N PRO A 27 -12.03 -47.63 -0.13
CA PRO A 27 -13.05 -46.63 0.22
C PRO A 27 -12.81 -45.80 1.50
N ALA A 28 -13.74 -44.86 1.73
CA ALA A 28 -13.86 -43.95 2.85
C ALA A 28 -14.31 -44.64 4.16
N VAL A 29 -13.78 -44.16 5.29
CA VAL A 29 -14.20 -44.53 6.65
C VAL A 29 -14.66 -43.27 7.40
N SER A 30 -15.90 -43.31 7.85
CA SER A 30 -16.52 -42.37 8.80
C SER A 30 -16.17 -42.75 10.24
N CYS A 31 -15.88 -41.76 11.09
CA CYS A 31 -15.94 -41.95 12.54
C CYS A 31 -16.55 -40.72 13.23
N SER A 32 -17.65 -40.98 13.92
CA SER A 32 -18.31 -40.11 14.89
C SER A 32 -17.53 -40.12 16.21
N THR A 33 -17.58 -39.04 16.99
CA THR A 33 -17.69 -39.12 18.46
C THR A 33 -18.01 -37.78 19.14
N SER A 34 -19.06 -37.89 19.95
CA SER A 34 -19.58 -37.09 21.05
C SER A 34 -18.76 -35.96 21.72
N ARG A 35 -19.47 -34.86 21.92
CA ARG A 35 -19.31 -33.81 22.94
C ARG A 35 -19.31 -34.37 24.38
N ARG A 36 -18.49 -33.77 25.27
CA ARG A 36 -18.87 -33.39 26.66
C ARG A 36 -18.03 -32.20 27.10
N GLY A 37 -18.69 -31.17 27.63
CA GLY A 37 -18.08 -29.90 28.01
C GLY A 37 -17.86 -29.75 29.51
N TRP A 38 -17.15 -28.67 29.86
CA TRP A 38 -17.24 -28.02 31.15
C TRP A 38 -17.24 -26.50 30.98
N ARG A 39 -18.31 -25.87 31.47
CA ARG A 39 -18.51 -24.41 31.55
C ARG A 39 -17.91 -23.91 32.86
N ARG A 40 -17.08 -22.86 32.80
CA ARG A 40 -16.85 -21.95 33.93
C ARG A 40 -17.26 -20.54 33.50
N ARG A 41 -18.26 -19.99 34.20
CA ARG A 41 -18.82 -18.64 34.02
C ARG A 41 -17.77 -17.58 34.36
N ARG A 42 -17.58 -16.60 33.47
CA ARG A 42 -17.16 -15.23 33.80
C ARG A 42 -18.13 -14.27 33.11
N ARG A 43 -18.60 -13.26 33.85
CA ARG A 43 -19.53 -12.22 33.37
C ARG A 43 -18.78 -11.33 32.37
N CYS A 44 -19.29 -11.19 31.16
CA CYS A 44 -18.79 -10.25 30.15
C CYS A 44 -19.75 -9.04 30.06
N VAL A 45 -19.15 -7.86 29.92
CA VAL A 45 -19.78 -6.63 29.41
C VAL A 45 -20.18 -6.87 27.95
N SER A 46 -21.39 -6.46 27.58
CA SER A 46 -21.94 -6.65 26.24
C SER A 46 -21.36 -5.66 25.24
N VAL A 47 -20.59 -6.17 24.28
CA VAL A 47 -20.16 -5.47 23.07
C VAL A 47 -21.06 -5.94 21.93
N VAL A 48 -21.81 -5.04 21.29
CA VAL A 48 -22.51 -5.32 20.03
C VAL A 48 -21.71 -4.68 18.91
N ALA A 49 -20.82 -5.47 18.30
CA ALA A 49 -20.27 -5.15 16.99
C ALA A 49 -21.15 -5.85 15.95
N MET A 50 -22.07 -5.12 15.30
CA MET A 50 -22.73 -5.64 14.11
C MET A 50 -21.75 -5.57 12.93
N ALA A 51 -21.01 -6.65 12.73
CA ALA A 51 -20.45 -6.99 11.43
C ALA A 51 -21.47 -7.91 10.74
N ALA A 52 -22.16 -7.40 9.72
CA ALA A 52 -23.01 -8.24 8.88
C ALA A 52 -22.09 -9.13 8.02
N ALA A 53 -21.91 -10.37 8.45
CA ALA A 53 -21.31 -11.43 7.64
C ALA A 53 -22.35 -11.90 6.61
N ALA A 54 -22.03 -11.77 5.32
CA ALA A 54 -22.75 -12.46 4.26
C ALA A 54 -22.13 -13.85 4.09
N ASP A 55 -22.75 -14.86 4.71
CA ASP A 55 -22.48 -16.25 4.42
C ASP A 55 -23.02 -16.59 3.02
N GLY A 56 -22.14 -17.12 2.18
CA GLY A 56 -22.50 -17.70 0.90
C GLY A 56 -22.99 -19.14 1.09
N GLU A 57 -24.28 -19.37 0.86
CA GLU A 57 -24.78 -20.72 0.57
C GLU A 57 -25.58 -20.73 -0.74
N MET A 58 -25.11 -21.60 -1.62
CA MET A 58 -25.61 -21.88 -2.95
C MET A 58 -26.76 -22.90 -2.82
N ARG A 59 -28.01 -22.52 -3.17
CA ARG A 59 -29.07 -23.49 -3.48
C ARG A 59 -29.94 -23.02 -4.65
N HIS A 60 -30.03 -23.87 -5.66
CA HIS A 60 -30.94 -23.79 -6.80
C HIS A 60 -32.40 -23.97 -6.37
N GLY A 61 -33.32 -23.31 -7.09
CA GLY A 61 -34.68 -23.82 -7.29
C GLY A 61 -35.83 -22.81 -7.29
N HIS A 62 -36.37 -22.60 -8.50
CA HIS A 62 -37.75 -22.21 -8.83
C HIS A 62 -38.24 -20.76 -8.74
N ALA A 63 -38.83 -20.36 -9.87
CA ALA A 63 -39.47 -19.11 -10.19
C ALA A 63 -40.90 -18.99 -9.61
N ALA A 64 -41.29 -17.76 -9.28
CA ALA A 64 -42.66 -17.27 -9.42
C ALA A 64 -42.64 -15.73 -9.44
N GLU A 65 -43.29 -15.15 -10.45
CA GLU A 65 -43.53 -13.71 -10.64
C GLU A 65 -44.53 -13.16 -9.61
N ALA A 66 -44.31 -11.92 -9.14
CA ALA A 66 -45.39 -10.97 -8.84
C ALA A 66 -44.86 -9.53 -8.65
N GLY A 67 -45.23 -8.66 -9.58
CA GLY A 67 -45.83 -7.34 -9.31
C GLY A 67 -45.03 -6.26 -8.56
N GLY A 68 -44.43 -5.35 -9.33
CA GLY A 68 -44.59 -3.89 -9.22
C GLY A 68 -44.48 -3.19 -7.86
N GLY A 69 -43.39 -2.48 -7.65
CA GLY A 69 -43.26 -1.45 -6.62
C GLY A 69 -41.87 -0.82 -6.65
N GLY A 70 -41.70 0.22 -7.47
CA GLY A 70 -40.44 0.94 -7.60
C GLY A 70 -40.06 1.66 -6.31
N ALA A 71 -39.07 1.12 -5.60
CA ALA A 71 -38.28 1.85 -4.62
C ALA A 71 -36.86 1.94 -5.17
N GLY A 72 -36.42 3.17 -5.46
CA GLY A 72 -35.07 3.45 -5.93
C GLY A 72 -34.05 2.89 -4.94
N THR A 73 -33.33 1.86 -5.35
CA THR A 73 -32.16 1.36 -4.62
C THR A 73 -31.03 2.35 -4.83
N GLY A 74 -31.01 3.38 -3.98
CA GLY A 74 -29.81 4.17 -3.78
C GLY A 74 -28.69 3.20 -3.40
N THR A 75 -27.70 3.05 -4.28
CA THR A 75 -26.47 2.34 -4.00
C THR A 75 -25.77 3.07 -2.86
N GLY A 76 -26.05 2.65 -1.63
CA GLY A 76 -25.46 3.23 -0.42
C GLY A 76 -23.95 3.11 -0.49
N ARG A 77 -23.28 4.19 -0.87
CA ARG A 77 -21.82 4.29 -0.87
C ARG A 77 -21.36 4.29 0.59
N MET A 78 -20.99 3.12 1.11
CA MET A 78 -20.50 2.99 2.48
C MET A 78 -19.18 3.76 2.64
N ASN A 79 -19.13 4.69 3.59
CA ASN A 79 -17.90 5.36 3.99
C ASN A 79 -17.24 4.52 5.10
N LEU A 80 -16.17 3.80 4.76
CA LEU A 80 -15.44 2.95 5.71
C LEU A 80 -14.69 3.74 6.79
N ASN A 81 -14.57 5.06 6.65
CA ASN A 81 -13.95 5.94 7.64
C ASN A 81 -14.95 6.44 8.68
N GLU A 82 -16.25 6.27 8.46
CA GLU A 82 -17.31 6.67 9.38
C GLU A 82 -17.64 5.53 10.33
N TYR A 83 -17.68 5.81 11.63
CA TYR A 83 -18.02 4.82 12.65
C TYR A 83 -18.85 5.47 13.76
N MET A 84 -19.62 4.63 14.46
CA MET A 84 -20.45 5.04 15.58
C MET A 84 -19.91 4.47 16.88
N VAL A 85 -19.92 5.28 17.95
CA VAL A 85 -19.50 4.87 19.29
C VAL A 85 -20.46 5.41 20.34
N ALA A 86 -20.87 4.55 21.26
CA ALA A 86 -21.66 4.92 22.43
C ALA A 86 -20.70 5.19 23.60
N VAL A 87 -20.73 6.40 24.17
CA VAL A 87 -19.90 6.80 25.31
C VAL A 87 -20.78 7.41 26.39
N ASP A 88 -20.58 6.98 27.64
CA ASP A 88 -21.31 7.53 28.79
C ASP A 88 -20.80 8.94 29.12
N ARG A 89 -21.74 9.84 29.40
CA ARG A 89 -21.45 11.19 29.91
C ARG A 89 -20.95 11.16 31.35
N PRO A 90 -19.95 11.97 31.73
CA PRO A 90 -19.20 12.89 30.89
C PRO A 90 -18.32 12.13 29.89
N LEU A 91 -18.40 12.52 28.62
CA LEU A 91 -17.67 11.96 27.50
C LEU A 91 -16.17 12.13 27.73
N GLY A 92 -15.75 13.26 28.28
CA GLY A 92 -14.33 13.60 28.43
C GLY A 92 -13.68 13.88 27.07
N VAL A 93 -14.40 14.61 26.21
CA VAL A 93 -13.95 15.00 24.86
C VAL A 93 -14.03 16.52 24.75
N ARG A 94 -12.94 17.14 24.28
CA ARG A 94 -12.92 18.54 23.86
C ARG A 94 -13.02 18.59 22.35
N PHE A 95 -14.10 19.17 21.85
CA PHE A 95 -14.32 19.43 20.44
C PHE A 95 -13.76 20.80 20.06
N ALA A 96 -13.21 20.90 18.85
CA ALA A 96 -12.79 22.15 18.23
C ALA A 96 -13.59 22.40 16.95
N LEU A 97 -13.93 23.67 16.71
CA LEU A 97 -14.44 24.13 15.43
C LEU A 97 -13.29 24.66 14.58
N ALA A 98 -13.07 24.06 13.42
CA ALA A 98 -12.15 24.58 12.41
C ALA A 98 -12.78 25.74 11.62
N VAL A 99 -11.94 26.62 11.06
CA VAL A 99 -12.38 27.71 10.14
C VAL A 99 -13.18 27.20 8.93
N ASP A 100 -12.98 25.95 8.52
CA ASP A 100 -13.75 25.33 7.44
C ASP A 100 -15.13 24.80 7.88
N GLY A 101 -15.53 25.08 9.13
CA GLY A 101 -16.83 24.71 9.71
C GLY A 101 -16.87 23.28 10.28
N ARG A 102 -15.78 22.51 10.22
CA ARG A 102 -15.77 21.15 10.75
C ARG A 102 -15.57 21.13 12.25
N VAL A 103 -16.41 20.36 12.95
CA VAL A 103 -16.22 20.05 14.37
C VAL A 103 -15.39 18.76 14.48
N PHE A 104 -14.25 18.81 15.16
CA PHE A 104 -13.35 17.67 15.31
C PHE A 104 -12.89 17.49 16.75
N VAL A 105 -12.48 16.28 17.10
CA VAL A 105 -11.92 15.94 18.42
C VAL A 105 -10.54 16.60 18.55
N HIS A 106 -10.41 17.57 19.45
CA HIS A 106 -9.16 18.28 19.70
C HIS A 106 -8.32 17.62 20.78
N SER A 107 -8.93 17.29 21.93
CA SER A 107 -8.26 16.60 23.04
C SER A 107 -9.23 15.70 23.80
N LEU A 108 -8.67 14.73 24.54
CA LEU A 108 -9.40 13.78 25.38
C LEU A 108 -8.98 13.95 26.83
N LYS A 109 -9.94 13.89 27.77
CA LYS A 109 -9.64 13.98 29.20
C LYS A 109 -8.88 12.72 29.63
N LYS A 110 -7.77 12.92 30.35
CA LYS A 110 -6.96 11.83 30.89
C LYS A 110 -7.77 11.03 31.92
N GLY A 111 -7.89 9.72 31.71
CA GLY A 111 -8.75 8.83 32.48
C GLY A 111 -10.26 8.98 32.22
N GLY A 112 -10.66 9.80 31.24
CA GLY A 112 -12.05 10.01 30.84
C GLY A 112 -12.66 8.82 30.09
N ASN A 113 -13.99 8.84 29.89
CA ASN A 113 -14.72 7.73 29.25
C ASN A 113 -14.33 7.56 27.78
N ALA A 114 -14.16 8.66 27.04
CA ALA A 114 -13.70 8.62 25.65
C ALA A 114 -12.27 8.08 25.51
N GLU A 115 -11.33 8.47 26.38
CA GLU A 115 -9.96 7.93 26.35
C GLU A 115 -9.94 6.43 26.69
N LYS A 116 -10.71 6.02 27.72
CA LYS A 116 -10.86 4.61 28.11
C LYS A 116 -11.44 3.74 27.00
N SER A 117 -12.28 4.31 26.13
CA SER A 117 -12.86 3.59 24.99
C SER A 117 -11.78 3.11 24.01
N ARG A 118 -10.68 3.87 23.86
CA ARG A 118 -9.63 3.69 22.82
C ARG A 118 -10.15 3.67 21.38
N ILE A 119 -11.39 4.09 21.15
CA ILE A 119 -12.04 4.10 19.84
C ILE A 119 -11.95 5.50 19.21
N ILE A 120 -12.22 6.52 20.02
CA ILE A 120 -12.18 7.94 19.63
C ILE A 120 -10.73 8.41 19.57
N MET A 121 -10.33 9.03 18.46
CA MET A 121 -8.99 9.57 18.24
C MET A 121 -9.03 11.08 18.03
N VAL A 122 -7.95 11.76 18.40
CA VAL A 122 -7.77 13.18 18.09
C VAL A 122 -7.71 13.37 16.58
N GLY A 123 -8.48 14.34 16.09
CA GLY A 123 -8.66 14.64 14.67
C GLY A 123 -9.87 13.98 14.02
N ASP A 124 -10.56 13.06 14.69
CA ASP A 124 -11.81 12.49 14.18
C ASP A 124 -12.89 13.61 14.10
N THR A 125 -13.59 13.69 12.97
CA THR A 125 -14.61 14.72 12.72
C THR A 125 -15.96 14.26 13.23
N LEU A 126 -16.64 15.07 14.06
CA LEU A 126 -17.99 14.78 14.55
C LEU A 126 -19.00 15.08 13.45
N LYS A 127 -19.71 14.04 13.00
CA LYS A 127 -20.75 14.14 11.96
C LYS A 127 -22.13 14.20 12.55
N LYS A 128 -22.42 13.31 13.49
CA LYS A 128 -23.74 13.20 14.12
C LYS A 128 -23.59 12.87 15.60
N ALA A 129 -24.53 13.30 16.41
CA ALA A 129 -24.60 12.92 17.81
C ALA A 129 -26.06 12.79 18.27
N GLY A 130 -26.31 11.93 19.25
CA GLY A 130 -27.66 11.73 19.79
C GLY A 130 -27.66 11.04 21.16
N SER A 131 -28.83 11.04 21.78
CA SER A 131 -29.09 10.34 23.06
C SER A 131 -30.08 9.20 22.82
N ARG A 132 -29.91 8.11 23.56
CA ARG A 132 -30.72 6.90 23.36
C ARG A 132 -32.16 7.05 23.89
N GLU A 133 -32.41 8.06 24.73
CA GLU A 133 -33.70 8.30 25.39
C GLU A 133 -34.47 9.53 24.85
N GLY A 134 -33.94 10.27 23.86
CA GLY A 134 -34.64 11.38 23.21
C GLY A 134 -33.95 11.90 21.94
N VAL A 135 -34.75 12.11 20.88
CA VAL A 135 -34.43 12.60 19.50
C VAL A 135 -33.33 11.79 18.78
N GLY A 136 -33.64 11.28 17.59
CA GLY A 136 -32.68 10.53 16.76
C GLY A 136 -31.41 11.32 16.44
N LEU A 137 -30.39 10.64 15.91
CA LEU A 137 -29.08 11.24 15.57
C LEU A 137 -29.23 12.57 14.85
N VAL A 138 -28.69 13.64 15.44
CA VAL A 138 -28.70 15.00 14.90
C VAL A 138 -27.42 15.20 14.10
N ASP A 139 -27.55 15.69 12.86
CA ASP A 139 -26.39 16.09 12.06
C ASP A 139 -25.75 17.34 12.67
N ILE A 140 -24.45 17.26 12.96
CA ILE A 140 -23.67 18.35 13.56
C ILE A 140 -23.11 19.22 12.45
N ARG A 141 -23.54 20.48 12.39
CA ARG A 141 -23.06 21.47 11.40
C ARG A 141 -22.26 22.60 12.05
N ASP A 142 -22.50 22.88 13.33
CA ASP A 142 -21.83 23.93 14.08
C ASP A 142 -21.63 23.58 15.57
N LEU A 143 -21.01 24.50 16.31
CA LEU A 143 -20.81 24.36 17.77
C LEU A 143 -22.13 24.42 18.54
N GLY A 144 -23.15 25.13 18.06
CA GLY A 144 -24.45 25.24 18.75
C GLY A 144 -25.25 23.94 18.71
N ASP A 145 -25.13 23.17 17.62
CA ASP A 145 -25.67 21.81 17.53
C ASP A 145 -24.91 20.85 18.45
N THR A 146 -23.60 21.04 18.56
CA THR A 146 -22.74 20.29 19.48
C THR A 146 -23.11 20.57 20.94
N GLU A 147 -23.27 21.84 21.31
CA GLU A 147 -23.76 22.28 22.62
C GLU A 147 -25.15 21.72 22.93
N MET A 148 -26.08 21.81 21.99
CA MET A 148 -27.45 21.31 22.17
C MET A 148 -27.49 19.82 22.45
N VAL A 149 -26.70 19.01 21.72
CA VAL A 149 -26.60 17.57 21.98
C VAL A 149 -25.85 17.31 23.28
N LEU A 150 -24.92 18.17 23.69
CA LEU A 150 -24.11 17.99 24.89
C LEU A 150 -24.67 18.63 26.16
N LYS A 151 -25.87 19.25 26.12
CA LYS A 151 -26.58 19.80 27.28
C LYS A 151 -26.99 18.75 28.32
N GLU A 152 -27.20 17.51 27.91
CA GLU A 152 -27.50 16.43 28.84
C GLU A 152 -26.27 16.11 29.70
N THR A 153 -26.46 16.08 31.02
CA THR A 153 -25.37 15.89 31.99
C THR A 153 -25.13 14.43 32.36
N SER A 154 -25.98 13.50 31.92
CA SER A 154 -25.90 12.08 32.28
C SER A 154 -26.51 11.17 31.23
N GLY A 155 -25.96 9.96 31.06
CA GLY A 155 -26.47 8.92 30.16
C GLY A 155 -25.55 8.62 28.97
N PRO A 156 -25.84 7.55 28.21
CA PRO A 156 -25.07 7.17 27.03
C PRO A 156 -25.36 8.12 25.85
N CYS A 157 -24.30 8.60 25.21
CA CYS A 157 -24.37 9.40 23.98
C CYS A 157 -23.79 8.62 22.80
N ASP A 158 -24.56 8.52 21.72
CA ASP A 158 -24.12 7.95 20.47
C ASP A 158 -23.45 9.04 19.62
N LEU A 159 -22.18 8.84 19.28
CA LEU A 159 -21.37 9.74 18.44
C LEU A 159 -21.05 9.05 17.13
N VAL A 160 -21.35 9.71 16.01
CA VAL A 160 -20.92 9.30 14.68
C VAL A 160 -19.73 10.17 14.27
N LEU A 161 -18.57 9.52 14.14
CA LEU A 161 -17.28 10.14 13.89
C LEU A 161 -16.73 9.67 12.55
N GLU A 162 -16.07 10.57 11.83
CA GLU A 162 -15.36 10.27 10.58
C GLU A 162 -13.85 10.43 10.80
N ARG A 163 -13.11 9.34 10.59
CA ARG A 163 -11.66 9.33 10.70
C ARG A 163 -11.01 10.05 9.50
N PRO A 164 -10.10 11.01 9.71
CA PRO A 164 -9.39 11.64 8.62
C PRO A 164 -8.53 10.61 7.88
N PHE A 165 -8.48 10.74 6.56
CA PHE A 165 -7.72 9.85 5.69
C PHE A 165 -6.20 9.98 5.90
N ALA A 166 -5.73 11.16 6.30
CA ALA A 166 -4.36 11.40 6.72
C ALA A 166 -4.30 11.46 8.26
N PRO A 167 -3.23 10.93 8.88
CA PRO A 167 -3.04 11.05 10.33
C PRO A 167 -3.09 12.50 10.77
N PHE A 168 -3.91 12.81 11.78
CA PHE A 168 -3.97 14.15 12.35
C PHE A 168 -2.63 14.51 13.01
N PRO A 169 -2.07 15.71 12.80
CA PRO A 169 -0.72 16.05 13.24
C PRO A 169 -0.68 16.40 14.74
N ILE A 170 -0.88 15.41 15.60
CA ILE A 170 -0.99 15.56 17.06
C ILE A 170 0.28 16.17 17.69
N HIS A 171 1.45 15.90 17.10
CA HIS A 171 2.73 16.49 17.52
C HIS A 171 2.75 18.02 17.42
N GLN A 172 1.97 18.61 16.51
CA GLN A 172 1.87 20.06 16.38
C GLN A 172 0.98 20.68 17.46
N LEU A 173 0.03 19.95 18.04
CA LEU A 173 -0.80 20.47 19.13
C LEU A 173 0.00 20.64 20.43
N HIS A 174 0.93 19.72 20.72
CA HIS A 174 1.84 19.84 21.87
C HIS A 174 2.86 20.99 21.74
N GLN A 175 3.21 21.41 20.53
CA GLN A 175 4.13 22.53 20.30
C GLN A 175 3.44 23.90 20.35
N ASN A 176 2.09 23.92 20.36
CA ASN A 176 1.27 25.11 20.17
C ASN A 176 0.38 25.43 21.39
N GLU A 177 0.78 25.08 22.61
CA GLU A 177 -0.01 25.35 23.83
C GLU A 177 -0.45 26.83 23.94
N ASP A 178 0.34 27.76 23.40
CA ASP A 178 0.06 29.21 23.47
C ASP A 178 -0.81 29.78 22.33
N TYR A 179 -0.98 29.09 21.20
CA TYR A 179 -1.68 29.67 20.03
C TYR A 179 -3.21 29.71 20.20
N HIS A 180 -3.77 28.87 21.07
CA HIS A 180 -5.21 28.80 21.33
C HIS A 180 -5.77 30.06 22.00
N LEU A 181 -4.93 30.89 22.63
CA LEU A 181 -5.35 32.14 23.26
C LEU A 181 -5.41 33.35 22.30
N LEU A 182 -4.82 33.27 21.10
CA LEU A 182 -4.65 34.46 20.25
C LEU A 182 -5.93 34.88 19.51
N PHE A 183 -6.83 33.95 19.20
CA PHE A 183 -8.08 34.28 18.48
C PHE A 183 -9.18 34.85 19.41
N ASN A 184 -9.06 34.64 20.72
CA ASN A 184 -10.08 35.05 21.71
C ASN A 184 -9.77 36.36 22.46
N LYS A 185 -8.55 36.92 22.33
CA LYS A 185 -8.16 38.15 23.05
C LYS A 185 -8.70 39.47 22.47
N GLY A 186 -9.60 39.42 21.49
CA GLY A 186 -10.16 40.62 20.84
C GLY A 186 -11.62 40.48 20.44
N ARG A 187 -12.52 40.20 21.40
CA ARG A 187 -13.96 40.31 21.16
C ARG A 187 -14.37 41.77 21.29
N VAL A 188 -14.81 42.39 20.19
CA VAL A 188 -15.50 43.69 20.23
C VAL A 188 -16.98 43.44 19.91
N PRO A 189 -17.91 43.67 20.85
CA PRO A 189 -19.34 43.60 20.56
C PRO A 189 -19.70 44.69 19.55
N LEU A 190 -20.41 44.33 18.48
CA LEU A 190 -20.83 45.28 17.45
C LEU A 190 -22.26 44.97 17.03
N THR A 191 -23.14 45.97 17.13
CA THR A 191 -24.53 45.84 16.71
C THR A 191 -24.61 46.00 15.19
N SER A 192 -25.22 45.03 14.50
CA SER A 192 -25.45 45.11 13.05
C SER A 192 -26.95 45.13 12.78
N TRP A 193 -27.42 46.08 11.97
CA TRP A 193 -28.85 46.36 11.74
C TRP A 193 -29.43 45.63 10.51
N ASN A 194 -28.74 44.61 10.01
CA ASN A 194 -29.14 43.87 8.81
C ASN A 194 -29.29 42.37 9.13
N GLY A 195 -30.52 41.86 9.06
CA GLY A 195 -30.90 40.48 9.36
C GLY A 195 -30.44 39.42 8.35
N ALA A 196 -29.46 39.69 7.49
CA ALA A 196 -29.01 38.77 6.43
C ALA A 196 -27.78 37.91 6.78
N LEU A 197 -27.22 38.02 7.99
CA LEU A 197 -26.10 37.18 8.45
C LEU A 197 -26.41 36.58 9.82
N LEU A 198 -27.16 35.49 9.82
CA LEU A 198 -27.41 34.66 11.00
C LEU A 198 -26.55 33.40 10.94
N SER A 199 -25.72 33.18 11.98
CA SER A 199 -25.51 31.83 12.50
C SER A 199 -26.71 31.53 13.39
N SER A 200 -27.37 30.38 13.21
CA SER A 200 -28.68 30.11 13.80
C SER A 200 -28.71 29.97 15.32
N LYS A 201 -27.57 29.95 16.03
CA LYS A 201 -27.55 29.58 17.47
C LYS A 201 -26.42 30.23 18.27
N LEU A 202 -26.35 31.56 18.32
CA LEU A 202 -25.68 32.25 19.43
C LEU A 202 -26.77 32.89 20.30
N ASN A 203 -26.86 32.47 21.56
CA ASN A 203 -27.95 32.84 22.49
C ASN A 203 -28.15 34.36 22.56
N GLU A 204 -29.41 34.79 22.54
CA GLU A 204 -29.83 36.19 22.74
C GLU A 204 -29.33 36.69 24.11
N SER A 205 -28.61 37.81 24.14
CA SER A 205 -28.31 38.48 25.41
C SER A 205 -29.43 39.46 25.76
N SER A 206 -30.35 39.02 26.62
CA SER A 206 -31.39 39.80 27.32
C SER A 206 -32.47 40.50 26.46
N GLU A 207 -33.67 40.67 27.04
CA GLU A 207 -34.92 41.16 26.44
C GLU A 207 -34.92 42.66 26.00
N GLY A 208 -33.87 43.11 25.30
CA GLY A 208 -33.79 44.43 24.68
C GLY A 208 -33.76 44.31 23.15
N ASN A 209 -34.62 45.06 22.47
CA ASN A 209 -34.93 44.96 21.04
C ASN A 209 -33.75 45.36 20.10
N GLY A 210 -32.69 44.56 20.08
CA GLY A 210 -31.55 44.67 19.18
C GLY A 210 -30.62 43.46 19.29
N ASN A 211 -30.44 42.71 18.20
CA ASN A 211 -29.60 41.51 18.19
C ASN A 211 -28.11 41.89 18.32
N PRO A 212 -27.38 41.39 19.33
CA PRO A 212 -25.94 41.58 19.44
C PRO A 212 -25.19 40.62 18.51
N GLY A 213 -24.30 41.16 17.69
CA GLY A 213 -23.31 40.39 16.94
C GLY A 213 -21.91 40.60 17.52
N PHE A 214 -20.97 39.72 17.18
CA PHE A 214 -19.55 39.91 17.46
C PHE A 214 -18.77 39.85 16.15
N ALA A 215 -17.84 40.77 15.96
CA ALA A 215 -16.80 40.65 14.94
C ALA A 215 -15.57 40.00 15.60
N ILE A 216 -15.07 38.93 15.01
CA ILE A 216 -13.86 38.25 15.46
C ILE A 216 -12.72 38.67 14.54
N PHE A 217 -11.61 39.12 15.12
CA PHE A 217 -10.44 39.55 14.36
C PHE A 217 -9.36 38.45 14.39
N SER A 218 -8.81 38.09 13.22
CA SER A 218 -7.66 37.17 13.12
C SER A 218 -6.34 37.93 13.25
N PRO A 219 -5.49 37.64 14.25
CA PRO A 219 -4.19 38.30 14.45
C PRO A 219 -3.28 38.27 13.21
N ARG A 220 -3.50 37.31 12.30
CA ARG A 220 -2.75 37.18 11.04
C ARG A 220 -2.93 38.36 10.08
N LEU A 221 -3.98 39.15 10.26
CA LEU A 221 -4.27 40.33 9.44
C LEU A 221 -3.77 41.64 10.08
N LEU A 222 -3.11 41.58 11.25
CA LEU A 222 -2.49 42.78 11.86
C LEU A 222 -1.21 43.13 11.12
N ASN A 223 -1.09 44.42 10.81
CA ASN A 223 0.19 44.99 10.43
C ASN A 223 1.13 45.04 11.65
N SER A 224 2.42 45.29 11.40
CA SER A 224 3.47 45.30 12.43
C SER A 224 3.19 46.28 13.58
N HIS A 225 2.47 47.38 13.31
CA HIS A 225 2.07 48.35 14.33
C HIS A 225 0.96 47.80 15.25
N GLY A 226 -0.04 47.12 14.68
CA GLY A 226 -1.09 46.44 15.45
C GLY A 226 -0.53 45.34 16.36
N TRP A 227 0.49 44.61 15.89
CA TRP A 227 1.22 43.66 16.72
C TRP A 227 1.96 44.32 17.88
N ALA A 228 2.60 45.47 17.67
CA ALA A 228 3.33 46.19 18.71
C ALA A 228 2.40 46.68 19.84
N VAL A 229 1.20 47.14 19.50
CA VAL A 229 0.18 47.56 20.48
C VAL A 229 -0.34 46.36 21.27
N LEU A 230 -0.67 45.25 20.60
CA LEU A 230 -1.19 44.04 21.23
C LEU A 230 -0.15 43.33 22.12
N SER A 231 1.15 43.48 21.78
CA SER A 231 2.27 42.95 22.57
C SER A 231 2.72 43.88 23.71
N SER A 232 2.20 45.10 23.76
CA SER A 232 2.56 46.09 24.80
C SER A 232 1.70 45.99 26.06
N GLU A 233 0.61 45.22 26.01
CA GLU A 233 -0.15 44.83 27.20
C GLU A 233 0.57 43.69 27.95
N GLN A 234 1.44 44.11 28.87
CA GLN A 234 1.96 43.45 30.08
C GLN A 234 2.16 41.92 30.21
N ASP A 235 2.15 41.14 29.13
CA ASP A 235 2.58 39.73 29.16
C ASP A 235 3.34 39.38 27.87
N GLY A 236 4.64 39.14 28.01
CA GLY A 236 5.60 39.07 26.91
C GLY A 236 5.37 37.92 25.94
N LEU A 237 5.05 38.24 24.68
CA LEU A 237 4.97 37.27 23.59
C LEU A 237 6.30 37.17 22.82
N ASN A 238 6.84 35.95 22.74
CA ASN A 238 8.09 35.62 22.06
C ASN A 238 7.92 35.67 20.52
N GLN A 239 8.64 36.58 19.86
CA GLN A 239 8.58 36.84 18.40
C GLN A 239 9.19 35.73 17.50
N ARG A 240 9.56 34.55 18.02
CA ARG A 240 10.47 33.61 17.31
C ARG A 240 9.83 32.48 16.49
N SER A 241 8.50 32.31 16.45
CA SER A 241 7.89 31.06 15.91
C SER A 241 7.16 31.17 14.55
N THR A 242 7.36 32.24 13.78
CA THR A 242 6.54 32.48 12.56
C THR A 242 6.91 31.65 11.32
N SER A 243 7.82 30.67 11.37
CA SER A 243 8.27 29.95 10.16
C SER A 243 7.71 28.53 9.96
N LEU A 244 6.83 28.02 10.82
CA LEU A 244 6.36 26.61 10.76
C LEU A 244 4.83 26.43 10.80
N ALA A 245 4.07 27.44 10.39
CA ALA A 245 2.62 27.32 10.27
C ALA A 245 2.24 26.53 9.00
N ASN A 246 2.08 25.21 9.09
CA ASN A 246 1.40 24.44 8.06
C ASN A 246 0.64 23.23 8.63
N ARG A 247 -0.70 23.28 8.44
CA ARG A 247 -1.68 22.18 8.44
C ARG A 247 -2.42 21.77 9.73
N ILE A 248 -2.67 22.66 10.67
CA ILE A 248 -3.88 22.54 11.50
C ILE A 248 -4.82 23.66 11.08
N SER A 249 -6.04 23.30 10.68
CA SER A 249 -7.11 24.27 10.40
C SER A 249 -7.22 25.20 11.61
N GLU A 250 -7.10 26.51 11.38
CA GLU A 250 -7.22 27.51 12.45
C GLU A 250 -8.48 27.22 13.28
N ILE A 251 -8.35 27.21 14.61
CA ILE A 251 -9.44 26.85 15.53
C ILE A 251 -10.21 28.12 15.89
N VAL A 252 -11.52 28.08 15.66
CA VAL A 252 -12.46 29.18 15.93
C VAL A 252 -12.99 29.13 17.36
N GLY A 253 -13.20 27.94 17.91
CA GLY A 253 -13.73 27.74 19.25
C GLY A 253 -13.50 26.33 19.77
N LEU A 254 -13.50 26.20 21.10
CA LEU A 254 -13.39 24.93 21.81
C LEU A 254 -14.64 24.74 22.68
N TYR A 255 -15.12 23.50 22.76
CA TYR A 255 -16.21 23.11 23.62
C TYR A 255 -15.87 21.79 24.32
N SER A 256 -16.15 21.70 25.62
CA SER A 256 -16.08 20.46 26.40
C SER A 256 -17.35 20.31 27.22
N ASP A 257 -17.70 19.07 27.56
CA ASP A 257 -18.83 18.77 28.45
C ASP A 257 -18.48 18.95 29.94
N GLU A 258 -17.21 19.17 30.23
CA GLU A 258 -16.68 19.52 31.55
C GLU A 258 -15.81 20.77 31.45
N ASP A 259 -16.09 21.77 32.31
CA ASP A 259 -15.35 23.04 32.42
C ASP A 259 -14.60 23.15 33.75
N ASP A 260 -13.87 22.11 34.14
CA ASP A 260 -13.01 22.16 35.32
C ASP A 260 -11.59 22.60 34.93
N ALA A 261 -11.14 23.70 35.53
CA ALA A 261 -9.85 24.33 35.26
C ALA A 261 -8.65 23.43 35.59
N ASP A 262 -8.82 22.44 36.47
CA ASP A 262 -7.80 21.47 36.86
C ASP A 262 -7.79 20.20 35.99
N THR A 263 -8.52 20.19 34.87
CA THR A 263 -8.60 19.02 33.98
C THR A 263 -7.35 18.86 33.12
N GLU A 264 -6.61 17.75 33.30
CA GLU A 264 -5.54 17.34 32.38
C GLU A 264 -6.11 16.79 31.06
N TRP A 265 -5.83 17.49 29.96
CA TRP A 265 -6.18 17.07 28.60
C TRP A 265 -5.00 16.36 27.93
N ALA A 266 -5.25 15.18 27.38
CA ALA A 266 -4.31 14.39 26.63
C ALA A 266 -4.70 14.33 25.15
N HIS A 267 -3.73 14.06 24.27
CA HIS A 267 -3.99 13.91 22.84
C HIS A 267 -4.00 12.44 22.38
N GLY A 268 -4.32 11.54 23.31
CA GLY A 268 -4.37 10.09 23.12
C GLY A 268 -3.41 9.33 24.06
N SER A 269 -3.63 8.02 24.17
CA SER A 269 -2.87 7.12 25.05
C SER A 269 -1.69 6.45 24.31
N PHE A 270 -0.88 7.25 23.62
CA PHE A 270 0.32 6.77 22.92
C PHE A 270 1.55 7.59 23.30
N PRO A 271 2.75 6.98 23.40
CA PRO A 271 3.98 7.73 23.67
C PRO A 271 4.28 8.70 22.53
N LEU A 272 4.25 10.01 22.82
CA LEU A 272 4.42 11.05 21.80
C LEU A 272 5.79 10.95 21.10
N GLU A 273 6.85 10.60 21.84
CA GLU A 273 8.18 10.38 21.28
C GLU A 273 8.21 9.22 20.28
N GLU A 274 7.43 8.17 20.53
CA GLU A 274 7.34 7.03 19.61
C GLU A 274 6.58 7.41 18.34
N TYR A 275 5.51 8.20 18.46
CA TYR A 275 4.76 8.74 17.34
C TYR A 275 5.62 9.68 16.48
N ILE A 276 6.38 10.58 17.08
CA ILE A 276 7.33 11.46 16.34
C ILE A 276 8.37 10.62 15.62
N LYS A 277 8.97 9.63 16.29
CA LYS A 277 9.91 8.69 15.67
C LYS A 277 9.25 7.91 14.53
N ALA A 278 7.97 7.54 14.64
CA ALA A 278 7.24 6.86 13.58
C ALA A 278 7.03 7.78 12.36
N LEU A 279 6.69 9.06 12.58
CA LEU A 279 6.60 10.06 11.52
C LEU A 279 7.95 10.28 10.83
N ASP A 280 9.04 10.34 11.59
CA ASP A 280 10.39 10.45 11.02
C ASP A 280 10.76 9.20 10.20
N ARG A 281 10.38 8.00 10.64
CA ARG A 281 10.57 6.75 9.87
C ARG A 281 9.73 6.75 8.58
N ALA A 282 8.50 7.28 8.64
CA ALA A 282 7.60 7.39 7.51
C ALA A 282 7.98 8.54 6.56
N LYS A 283 8.89 9.43 6.96
CA LYS A 283 9.29 10.60 6.18
C LYS A 283 9.89 10.15 4.85
N GLY A 284 9.16 10.41 3.77
CA GLY A 284 9.51 10.05 2.40
C GLY A 284 8.81 8.80 1.88
N GLU A 285 7.99 8.11 2.66
CA GLU A 285 7.06 7.11 2.12
C GLU A 285 6.15 7.73 1.07
N LEU A 286 5.96 6.99 -0.03
CA LEU A 286 5.14 7.43 -1.14
C LEU A 286 3.72 6.97 -0.89
N TYR A 287 2.79 7.93 -0.80
CA TYR A 287 1.37 7.65 -0.60
C TYR A 287 0.59 7.90 -1.89
N TYR A 288 -0.09 6.87 -2.38
CA TYR A 288 -0.93 7.00 -3.57
C TYR A 288 -2.31 7.54 -3.17
N ASN A 289 -2.66 8.72 -3.67
CA ASN A 289 -4.00 9.28 -3.49
C ASN A 289 -4.78 9.25 -4.80
N HIS A 290 -5.67 8.27 -4.93
CA HIS A 290 -6.50 8.08 -6.12
C HIS A 290 -7.38 9.29 -6.46
N SER A 291 -7.83 10.05 -5.45
CA SER A 291 -8.70 11.22 -5.65
C SER A 291 -8.02 12.40 -6.36
N LEU A 292 -6.69 12.45 -6.40
CA LEU A 292 -5.94 13.49 -7.12
C LEU A 292 -5.94 13.28 -8.64
N GLY A 293 -6.55 12.20 -9.12
CA GLY A 293 -6.56 11.83 -10.54
C GLY A 293 -5.25 11.20 -11.00
N MET A 294 -5.12 11.06 -12.32
CA MET A 294 -3.96 10.45 -12.94
C MET A 294 -2.72 11.37 -12.85
N GLN A 295 -1.65 10.87 -12.26
CA GLN A 295 -0.35 11.55 -12.16
C GLN A 295 0.66 10.90 -13.09
N TYR A 296 1.44 11.72 -13.80
CA TYR A 296 2.43 11.22 -14.76
C TYR A 296 3.64 12.15 -14.86
N SER A 297 4.73 11.61 -15.40
CA SER A 297 5.96 12.35 -15.71
C SER A 297 6.45 11.97 -17.10
N LYS A 298 6.89 12.97 -17.86
CA LYS A 298 7.57 12.78 -19.14
C LYS A 298 9.02 12.37 -18.84
N ILE A 299 9.41 11.17 -19.27
CA ILE A 299 10.78 10.67 -19.08
C ILE A 299 11.64 10.99 -20.29
N THR A 300 11.11 10.73 -21.48
CA THR A 300 11.72 11.09 -22.77
C THR A 300 10.63 11.62 -23.71
N GLU A 301 10.99 12.01 -24.94
CA GLU A 301 10.02 12.38 -25.96
C GLU A 301 9.02 11.26 -26.29
N GLN A 302 9.44 9.99 -26.14
CA GLN A 302 8.62 8.83 -26.47
C GLN A 302 8.06 8.09 -25.24
N ILE A 303 8.60 8.29 -24.03
CA ILE A 303 8.26 7.48 -22.84
C ILE A 303 7.69 8.38 -21.73
N PHE A 304 6.51 8.01 -21.26
CA PHE A 304 5.81 8.59 -20.13
C PHE A 304 5.58 7.51 -19.07
N VAL A 305 5.67 7.87 -17.79
CA VAL A 305 5.42 6.96 -16.67
C VAL A 305 4.41 7.60 -15.72
N GLY A 306 3.48 6.82 -15.20
CA GLY A 306 2.53 7.35 -14.22
C GLY A 306 1.60 6.32 -13.59
N SER A 307 0.60 6.84 -12.88
CA SER A 307 -0.48 6.11 -12.23
C SER A 307 -1.57 5.69 -13.22
N CYS A 308 -2.50 4.86 -12.76
CA CYS A 308 -3.55 4.33 -13.61
C CYS A 308 -4.46 5.41 -14.22
N LEU A 309 -4.97 5.09 -15.41
CA LEU A 309 -6.07 5.83 -16.02
C LEU A 309 -7.35 5.54 -15.23
N GLN A 310 -8.10 6.57 -14.87
CA GLN A 310 -9.29 6.45 -14.04
C GLN A 310 -10.57 6.66 -14.85
N THR A 311 -10.54 7.61 -15.80
CA THR A 311 -11.70 8.01 -16.60
C THR A 311 -11.36 8.18 -18.08
N GLU A 312 -12.38 8.24 -18.94
CA GLU A 312 -12.22 8.50 -20.39
C GLU A 312 -11.58 9.87 -20.67
N ARG A 313 -11.73 10.83 -19.74
CA ARG A 313 -11.07 12.14 -19.85
C ARG A 313 -9.56 12.02 -19.80
N ASP A 314 -9.05 11.08 -19.01
CA ASP A 314 -7.61 10.80 -18.94
C ASP A 314 -7.11 10.30 -20.30
N VAL A 315 -7.86 9.41 -20.94
CA VAL A 315 -7.52 8.88 -22.27
C VAL A 315 -7.47 10.00 -23.32
N LYS A 316 -8.47 10.89 -23.33
CA LYS A 316 -8.50 12.05 -24.25
C LYS A 316 -7.32 12.98 -24.00
N MET A 317 -7.01 13.29 -22.74
CA MET A 317 -5.84 14.11 -22.39
C MET A 317 -4.54 13.47 -22.87
N LEU A 318 -4.36 12.16 -22.68
CA LEU A 318 -3.17 11.44 -23.17
C LEU A 318 -3.07 11.50 -24.70
N SER A 319 -4.17 11.36 -25.43
CA SER A 319 -4.17 11.41 -26.91
C SER A 319 -3.96 12.83 -27.43
N GLU A 320 -4.83 13.77 -27.06
CA GLU A 320 -4.91 15.11 -27.66
C GLU A 320 -3.82 16.05 -27.14
N THR A 321 -3.58 16.04 -25.82
CA THR A 321 -2.61 16.97 -25.20
C THR A 321 -1.20 16.38 -25.21
N MET A 322 -1.08 15.10 -24.89
CA MET A 322 0.21 14.44 -24.75
C MET A 322 0.62 13.64 -26.00
N GLY A 323 -0.20 13.55 -27.06
CA GLY A 323 0.17 12.86 -28.29
C GLY A 323 0.54 11.38 -28.10
N ILE A 324 0.01 10.74 -27.05
CA ILE A 324 0.29 9.33 -26.75
C ILE A 324 -0.48 8.45 -27.73
N THR A 325 0.22 7.46 -28.26
CA THR A 325 -0.30 6.54 -29.28
C THR A 325 -0.32 5.09 -28.82
N ALA A 326 0.30 4.77 -27.68
CA ALA A 326 0.21 3.47 -27.03
C ALA A 326 0.25 3.57 -25.49
N VAL A 327 -0.45 2.66 -24.81
CA VAL A 327 -0.42 2.51 -23.36
C VAL A 327 0.03 1.09 -23.04
N LEU A 328 1.07 0.96 -22.20
CA LEU A 328 1.52 -0.30 -21.64
C LEU A 328 1.09 -0.37 -20.18
N ASN A 329 0.07 -1.19 -19.90
CA ASN A 329 -0.59 -1.27 -18.61
C ASN A 329 -0.23 -2.56 -17.87
N PHE A 330 0.31 -2.41 -16.65
CA PHE A 330 0.70 -3.51 -15.78
C PHE A 330 -0.33 -3.86 -14.69
N GLN A 331 -1.49 -3.21 -14.68
CA GLN A 331 -2.55 -3.51 -13.72
C GLN A 331 -3.27 -4.81 -14.07
N SER A 332 -3.56 -5.62 -13.06
CA SER A 332 -4.50 -6.73 -13.18
C SER A 332 -5.95 -6.25 -13.33
N GLU A 333 -6.85 -7.16 -13.70
CA GLU A 333 -8.29 -6.87 -13.70
C GLU A 333 -8.81 -6.65 -12.27
N SER A 334 -8.32 -7.44 -11.30
CA SER A 334 -8.74 -7.30 -9.90
C SER A 334 -8.34 -5.94 -9.31
N GLU A 335 -7.17 -5.42 -9.65
CA GLU A 335 -6.74 -4.08 -9.24
C GLU A 335 -7.68 -3.00 -9.79
N ARG A 336 -8.01 -3.07 -11.08
CA ARG A 336 -8.93 -2.10 -11.71
C ARG A 336 -10.30 -2.11 -11.05
N THR A 337 -10.85 -3.29 -10.78
CA THR A 337 -12.13 -3.44 -10.06
C THR A 337 -12.06 -2.86 -8.65
N ASN A 338 -10.98 -3.11 -7.90
CA ASN A 338 -10.81 -2.60 -6.54
C ASN A 338 -10.81 -1.07 -6.47
N TRP A 339 -10.26 -0.41 -7.50
CA TRP A 339 -10.24 1.04 -7.60
C TRP A 339 -11.47 1.62 -8.32
N GLY A 340 -12.48 0.79 -8.65
CA GLY A 340 -13.70 1.25 -9.33
C GLY A 340 -13.48 1.76 -10.75
N ILE A 341 -12.39 1.33 -11.41
CA ILE A 341 -12.04 1.75 -12.77
C ILE A 341 -12.85 0.94 -13.77
N ASN A 342 -13.64 1.62 -14.61
CA ASN A 342 -14.38 0.96 -15.68
C ASN A 342 -13.44 0.60 -16.84
N SER A 343 -12.91 -0.62 -16.79
CA SER A 343 -12.03 -1.19 -17.79
C SER A 343 -12.58 -1.10 -19.21
N GLU A 344 -13.89 -1.29 -19.41
CA GLU A 344 -14.52 -1.29 -20.73
C GLU A 344 -14.59 0.12 -21.33
N ALA A 345 -15.02 1.10 -20.53
CA ALA A 345 -15.07 2.50 -20.91
C ALA A 345 -13.69 3.04 -21.34
N ILE A 346 -12.65 2.81 -20.52
CA ILE A 346 -11.26 3.19 -20.86
C ILE A 346 -10.82 2.52 -22.16
N ASN A 347 -11.12 1.23 -22.29
CA ASN A 347 -10.75 0.44 -23.44
C ASN A 347 -11.42 0.86 -24.75
N ASN A 348 -12.66 1.36 -24.68
CA ASN A 348 -13.41 1.90 -25.81
C ASN A 348 -12.91 3.30 -26.16
N SER A 349 -12.72 4.15 -25.15
CA SER A 349 -12.12 5.47 -25.33
C SER A 349 -10.73 5.40 -25.97
N CYS A 350 -9.88 4.42 -25.59
CA CYS A 350 -8.59 4.24 -26.25
C CYS A 350 -8.74 3.89 -27.74
N ARG A 351 -9.75 3.10 -28.12
CA ARG A 351 -9.99 2.74 -29.53
C ARG A 351 -10.42 3.97 -30.33
N GLU A 352 -11.34 4.77 -29.79
CA GLU A 352 -11.81 6.00 -30.42
C GLU A 352 -10.69 7.03 -30.62
N ASN A 353 -9.76 7.10 -29.66
CA ASN A 353 -8.63 8.02 -29.68
C ASN A 353 -7.37 7.44 -30.36
N ASN A 354 -7.47 6.31 -31.06
CA ASN A 354 -6.36 5.61 -31.74
C ASN A 354 -5.16 5.27 -30.83
N ILE A 355 -5.42 5.05 -29.54
CA ILE A 355 -4.43 4.59 -28.56
C ILE A 355 -4.41 3.06 -28.54
N LEU A 356 -3.23 2.50 -28.80
CA LEU A 356 -3.01 1.07 -28.63
C LEU A 356 -2.87 0.72 -27.14
N MET A 357 -3.87 0.07 -26.56
CA MET A 357 -3.82 -0.45 -25.18
C MET A 357 -3.21 -1.86 -25.14
N VAL A 358 -2.09 -2.03 -24.44
CA VAL A 358 -1.42 -3.32 -24.19
C VAL A 358 -1.47 -3.64 -22.70
N ASN A 359 -2.28 -4.64 -22.32
CA ASN A 359 -2.37 -5.10 -20.94
C ASN A 359 -1.43 -6.29 -20.70
N TYR A 360 -0.49 -6.16 -19.78
CA TYR A 360 0.39 -7.24 -19.35
C TYR A 360 0.55 -7.20 -17.82
N PRO A 361 -0.38 -7.83 -17.08
CA PRO A 361 -0.49 -7.60 -15.65
C PRO A 361 0.72 -8.14 -14.88
N ILE A 362 1.25 -7.33 -13.97
CA ILE A 362 2.31 -7.68 -13.00
C ILE A 362 1.71 -7.53 -11.61
N ARG A 363 1.82 -8.58 -10.78
CA ARG A 363 1.27 -8.58 -9.42
C ARG A 363 1.89 -7.45 -8.58
N GLU A 364 1.03 -6.76 -7.83
CA GLU A 364 1.45 -5.68 -6.94
C GLU A 364 2.18 -6.23 -5.71
N VAL A 365 3.28 -5.58 -5.30
CA VAL A 365 4.16 -5.99 -4.18
C VAL A 365 4.72 -7.42 -4.33
N ASP A 366 4.88 -7.92 -5.56
CA ASP A 366 5.47 -9.23 -5.83
C ASP A 366 6.76 -9.09 -6.67
N SER A 367 7.89 -8.98 -5.97
CA SER A 367 9.23 -8.88 -6.56
C SER A 367 9.55 -10.04 -7.50
N MET A 368 9.01 -11.24 -7.24
CA MET A 368 9.29 -12.43 -8.03
C MET A 368 8.48 -12.43 -9.34
N ASP A 369 7.21 -12.04 -9.29
CA ASP A 369 6.40 -11.85 -10.50
C ASP A 369 6.96 -10.71 -11.36
N LEU A 370 7.36 -9.58 -10.74
CA LEU A 370 8.02 -8.48 -11.42
C LEU A 370 9.30 -8.93 -12.12
N ARG A 371 10.23 -9.57 -11.39
CA ARG A 371 11.47 -10.15 -11.92
C ARG A 371 11.21 -11.01 -13.16
N LYS A 372 10.28 -11.97 -13.08
CA LYS A 372 9.98 -12.91 -14.17
C LYS A 372 9.38 -12.24 -15.40
N LYS A 373 8.63 -11.16 -15.22
CA LYS A 373 7.88 -10.48 -16.28
C LYS A 373 8.63 -9.31 -16.92
N LEU A 374 9.59 -8.71 -16.22
CA LEU A 374 10.38 -7.57 -16.71
C LEU A 374 11.02 -7.82 -18.09
N PRO A 375 11.70 -8.96 -18.35
CA PRO A 375 12.29 -9.25 -19.68
C PRO A 375 11.31 -9.11 -20.84
N PHE A 376 10.08 -9.62 -20.67
CA PHE A 376 9.04 -9.53 -21.69
C PHE A 376 8.50 -8.10 -21.82
N CYS A 377 8.29 -7.40 -20.70
CA CYS A 377 7.81 -6.01 -20.68
C CYS A 377 8.77 -5.04 -21.39
N VAL A 378 10.08 -5.19 -21.13
CA VAL A 378 11.11 -4.38 -21.79
C VAL A 378 11.18 -4.71 -23.29
N GLY A 379 11.01 -5.98 -23.66
CA GLY A 379 10.90 -6.39 -25.06
C GLY A 379 9.71 -5.75 -25.79
N LEU A 380 8.53 -5.71 -25.14
CA LEU A 380 7.35 -5.01 -25.66
C LEU A 380 7.60 -3.51 -25.81
N LEU A 381 8.14 -2.87 -24.77
CA LEU A 381 8.46 -1.44 -24.78
C LEU A 381 9.43 -1.10 -25.93
N LEU A 382 10.50 -1.87 -26.09
CA LEU A 382 11.43 -1.72 -27.22
C LEU A 382 10.72 -1.87 -28.57
N ARG A 383 9.81 -2.83 -28.71
CA ARG A 383 9.08 -3.05 -29.97
C ARG A 383 8.17 -1.89 -30.34
N LEU A 384 7.48 -1.33 -29.36
CA LEU A 384 6.63 -0.16 -29.51
C LEU A 384 7.46 1.09 -29.88
N ILE A 385 8.59 1.30 -29.21
CA ILE A 385 9.52 2.41 -29.51
C ILE A 385 10.04 2.31 -30.94
N ARG A 386 10.44 1.12 -31.40
CA ARG A 386 10.91 0.89 -32.78
C ARG A 386 9.82 1.10 -33.85
N LYS A 387 8.55 1.11 -33.46
CA LYS A 387 7.41 1.45 -34.33
C LYS A 387 7.02 2.94 -34.24
N ASN A 388 7.84 3.74 -33.55
CA ASN A 388 7.64 5.18 -33.35
C ASN A 388 6.38 5.53 -32.56
N TYR A 389 5.95 4.64 -31.66
CA TYR A 389 4.89 4.97 -30.71
C TYR A 389 5.42 5.88 -29.61
N ARG A 390 4.56 6.80 -29.15
CA ARG A 390 4.72 7.55 -27.91
C ARG A 390 3.90 6.84 -26.84
N ILE A 391 4.57 6.39 -25.78
CA ILE A 391 4.11 5.31 -24.93
C ILE A 391 3.91 5.82 -23.50
N TYR A 392 2.74 5.52 -22.95
CA TYR A 392 2.47 5.69 -21.52
C TYR A 392 2.58 4.35 -20.80
N VAL A 393 3.56 4.22 -19.91
CA VAL A 393 3.78 3.03 -19.09
C VAL A 393 3.14 3.24 -17.73
N THR A 394 2.15 2.42 -17.39
CA THR A 394 1.32 2.62 -16.21
C THR A 394 1.18 1.35 -15.37
N CYS A 395 1.08 1.54 -14.06
CA CYS A 395 0.57 0.54 -13.12
C CYS A 395 -0.51 1.21 -12.25
N THR A 396 -0.80 0.71 -11.05
CA THR A 396 -1.80 1.34 -10.17
C THR A 396 -1.33 2.71 -9.67
N THR A 397 -0.21 2.73 -8.95
CA THR A 397 0.29 3.95 -8.29
C THR A 397 1.28 4.75 -9.13
N GLY A 398 1.96 4.10 -10.09
CA GLY A 398 3.10 4.69 -10.79
C GLY A 398 4.43 4.58 -10.04
N TYR A 399 4.47 4.01 -8.84
CA TYR A 399 5.67 4.09 -7.99
C TYR A 399 6.66 2.93 -8.12
N ASP A 400 6.24 1.79 -8.66
CA ASP A 400 7.07 0.57 -8.65
C ASP A 400 7.15 -0.11 -10.02
N ARG A 401 6.13 -0.89 -10.41
CA ARG A 401 6.13 -1.71 -11.64
C ARG A 401 6.41 -0.93 -12.93
N SER A 402 5.77 0.23 -13.12
CA SER A 402 5.96 1.06 -14.33
C SER A 402 7.35 1.69 -14.41
N PRO A 403 7.88 2.39 -13.39
CA PRO A 403 9.25 2.90 -13.42
C PRO A 403 10.28 1.77 -13.47
N ALA A 404 10.04 0.61 -12.82
CA ALA A 404 10.96 -0.53 -12.89
C ALA A 404 11.17 -1.03 -14.33
N CYS A 405 10.10 -1.11 -15.13
CA CYS A 405 10.20 -1.47 -16.55
C CYS A 405 11.02 -0.45 -17.35
N VAL A 406 10.81 0.85 -17.11
CA VAL A 406 11.56 1.90 -17.83
C VAL A 406 13.02 1.96 -17.41
N ILE A 407 13.32 1.78 -16.12
CA ILE A 407 14.71 1.66 -15.63
C ILE A 407 15.39 0.45 -16.26
N ALA A 408 14.72 -0.71 -16.29
CA ALA A 408 15.23 -1.91 -16.92
C ALA A 408 15.47 -1.71 -18.43
N TYR A 409 14.60 -0.99 -19.13
CA TYR A 409 14.81 -0.63 -20.54
C TYR A 409 16.07 0.23 -20.74
N LEU A 410 16.26 1.28 -19.94
CA LEU A 410 17.45 2.12 -20.01
C LEU A 410 18.72 1.31 -19.70
N HIS A 411 18.63 0.42 -18.71
CA HIS A 411 19.75 -0.42 -18.31
C HIS A 411 20.13 -1.47 -19.36
N TRP A 412 19.15 -2.19 -19.89
CA TRP A 412 19.40 -3.36 -20.74
C TRP A 412 19.55 -3.02 -22.22
N VAL A 413 18.92 -1.94 -22.69
CA VAL A 413 18.85 -1.62 -24.13
C VAL A 413 19.66 -0.37 -24.49
N GLN A 414 19.65 0.64 -23.62
CA GLN A 414 20.37 1.91 -23.80
C GLN A 414 21.75 1.92 -23.14
N ASP A 415 22.21 0.76 -22.64
CA ASP A 415 23.53 0.57 -22.02
C ASP A 415 23.85 1.56 -20.88
N THR A 416 22.82 2.00 -20.14
CA THR A 416 23.00 2.90 -19.00
C THR A 416 23.31 2.07 -17.74
N PRO A 417 24.30 2.45 -16.90
CA PRO A 417 24.52 1.77 -15.63
C PRO A 417 23.26 1.84 -14.74
N LEU A 418 22.90 0.72 -14.08
CA LEU A 418 21.64 0.62 -13.32
C LEU A 418 21.44 1.75 -12.30
N HIS A 419 22.50 2.11 -11.57
CA HIS A 419 22.44 3.18 -10.57
C HIS A 419 22.13 4.55 -11.19
N ILE A 420 22.64 4.83 -12.39
CA ILE A 420 22.37 6.07 -13.14
C ILE A 420 20.94 6.05 -13.67
N ALA A 421 20.52 4.94 -14.29
CA ALA A 421 19.15 4.79 -14.80
C ALA A 421 18.12 4.96 -13.68
N HIS A 422 18.36 4.33 -12.53
CA HIS A 422 17.51 4.47 -11.35
C HIS A 422 17.46 5.92 -10.87
N LYS A 423 18.62 6.57 -10.67
CA LYS A 423 18.69 7.97 -10.21
C LYS A 423 17.98 8.92 -11.18
N PHE A 424 18.16 8.72 -12.48
CA PHE A 424 17.51 9.51 -13.53
C PHE A 424 15.98 9.44 -13.43
N ILE A 425 15.41 8.23 -13.34
CA ILE A 425 13.96 8.06 -13.23
C ILE A 425 13.44 8.61 -11.90
N THR A 426 14.07 8.28 -10.77
CA THR A 426 13.63 8.80 -9.46
C THR A 426 13.77 10.31 -9.31
N GLY A 427 14.64 10.93 -10.11
CA GLY A 427 14.79 12.39 -10.15
C GLY A 427 13.70 13.09 -10.95
N LEU A 428 13.09 12.40 -11.92
CA LEU A 428 12.01 12.93 -12.78
C LEU A 428 10.61 12.53 -12.31
N HIS A 429 10.48 11.36 -11.70
CA HIS A 429 9.23 10.78 -11.23
C HIS A 429 9.39 10.30 -9.79
N SER A 430 8.47 10.73 -8.91
CA SER A 430 8.50 10.33 -7.51
C SER A 430 8.10 8.85 -7.39
N CYS A 431 9.10 7.96 -7.26
CA CYS A 431 8.91 6.52 -7.27
C CYS A 431 9.95 5.76 -6.43
N ARG A 432 9.65 4.50 -6.10
CA ARG A 432 10.53 3.56 -5.38
C ARG A 432 10.45 2.17 -6.03
N PRO A 433 10.98 2.01 -7.25
CA PRO A 433 10.96 0.74 -7.96
C PRO A 433 11.82 -0.30 -7.27
N ASP A 434 11.39 -1.57 -7.32
CA ASP A 434 12.15 -2.69 -6.78
C ASP A 434 13.44 -2.92 -7.57
N ARG A 435 14.52 -2.29 -7.07
CA ARG A 435 15.85 -2.39 -7.64
C ARG A 435 16.38 -3.82 -7.61
N ALA A 436 16.10 -4.58 -6.56
CA ALA A 436 16.57 -5.96 -6.46
C ALA A 436 15.95 -6.83 -7.56
N ALA A 437 14.65 -6.69 -7.83
CA ALA A 437 13.98 -7.40 -8.91
C ALA A 437 14.61 -7.11 -10.29
N ILE A 438 15.05 -5.87 -10.54
CA ILE A 438 15.76 -5.51 -11.78
C ILE A 438 17.13 -6.20 -11.85
N VAL A 439 17.91 -6.19 -10.78
CA VAL A 439 19.23 -6.87 -10.74
C VAL A 439 19.06 -8.37 -10.97
N TRP A 440 18.09 -9.01 -10.30
CA TRP A 440 17.78 -10.42 -10.51
C TRP A 440 17.43 -10.71 -11.97
N ALA A 441 16.51 -9.94 -12.56
CA ALA A 441 16.10 -10.12 -13.95
C ALA A 441 17.24 -9.87 -14.96
N THR A 442 18.21 -9.01 -14.59
CA THR A 442 19.43 -8.76 -15.37
C THR A 442 20.29 -10.03 -15.44
N TRP A 443 20.53 -10.69 -14.30
CA TRP A 443 21.26 -11.97 -14.28
C TRP A 443 20.52 -13.09 -15.00
N ASP A 444 19.18 -13.13 -14.89
CA ASP A 444 18.36 -14.12 -15.59
C ASP A 444 18.43 -13.96 -17.12
N LEU A 445 18.57 -12.71 -17.60
CA LEU A 445 18.78 -12.40 -19.02
C LEU A 445 20.18 -12.81 -19.49
N ILE A 446 21.22 -12.53 -18.71
CA ILE A 446 22.58 -12.94 -19.06
C ILE A 446 22.66 -14.48 -19.13
N ALA A 447 22.09 -15.18 -18.14
CA ALA A 447 22.04 -16.64 -18.09
C ALA A 447 21.33 -17.28 -19.29
N LEU A 448 20.39 -16.57 -19.94
CA LEU A 448 19.73 -17.03 -21.18
C LEU A 448 20.70 -17.23 -22.35
N VAL A 449 21.79 -16.47 -22.40
CA VAL A 449 22.75 -16.48 -23.51
C VAL A 449 24.00 -17.29 -23.18
N GLU A 450 24.36 -17.40 -21.90
CA GLU A 450 25.52 -18.17 -21.43
C GLU A 450 25.39 -19.69 -21.66
N ASN A 451 24.19 -20.22 -21.96
CA ASN A 451 23.95 -21.64 -22.25
C ASN A 451 24.58 -22.62 -21.22
N GLY A 452 24.63 -22.21 -19.94
CA GLY A 452 25.17 -23.03 -18.84
C GLY A 452 26.69 -22.92 -18.61
N ARG A 453 27.42 -22.14 -19.42
CA ARG A 453 28.81 -21.76 -19.15
C ARG A 453 28.83 -20.56 -18.22
N HIS A 454 28.62 -20.81 -16.92
CA HIS A 454 28.63 -19.77 -15.89
C HIS A 454 30.06 -19.37 -15.49
N ASP A 455 30.91 -19.09 -16.47
CA ASP A 455 32.34 -18.78 -16.32
C ASP A 455 32.53 -17.28 -16.00
N GLY A 456 32.05 -16.85 -14.83
CA GLY A 456 32.11 -15.46 -14.39
C GLY A 456 32.32 -15.30 -12.88
N THR A 457 32.19 -14.08 -12.37
CA THR A 457 32.26 -13.81 -10.92
C THR A 457 30.94 -14.15 -10.22
N PRO A 458 30.92 -14.37 -8.89
CA PRO A 458 29.69 -14.67 -8.16
C PRO A 458 28.60 -13.62 -8.34
N THR A 459 27.36 -14.08 -8.56
CA THR A 459 26.19 -13.25 -8.85
C THR A 459 25.21 -13.17 -7.69
N HIS A 460 25.27 -14.13 -6.74
CA HIS A 460 24.37 -14.20 -5.59
C HIS A 460 25.16 -14.47 -4.30
N SER A 461 24.65 -13.97 -3.18
CA SER A 461 25.04 -14.37 -1.84
C SER A 461 23.97 -15.28 -1.26
N VAL A 462 24.35 -16.48 -0.86
CA VAL A 462 23.44 -17.52 -0.36
C VAL A 462 23.77 -17.80 1.09
N CYS A 463 22.80 -17.58 1.98
CA CYS A 463 22.90 -17.95 3.37
C CYS A 463 22.31 -19.36 3.56
N PHE A 464 23.19 -20.37 3.61
CA PHE A 464 22.83 -21.74 3.92
C PHE A 464 22.47 -21.87 5.40
N VAL A 465 21.30 -22.42 5.68
CA VAL A 465 20.79 -22.55 7.05
C VAL A 465 20.64 -24.02 7.44
N TRP A 466 21.26 -24.39 8.56
CA TRP A 466 21.09 -25.68 9.22
C TRP A 466 20.32 -25.49 10.52
N ASN A 467 19.11 -26.06 10.60
CA ASN A 467 18.21 -25.89 11.74
C ASN A 467 18.17 -27.10 12.70
N SER A 468 19.00 -28.11 12.47
CA SER A 468 19.02 -29.37 13.24
C SER A 468 20.31 -29.55 14.04
N GLY A 469 20.99 -28.44 14.37
CA GLY A 469 22.19 -28.47 15.19
C GLY A 469 21.87 -28.51 16.68
N ARG A 470 22.83 -28.98 17.47
CA ARG A 470 22.81 -28.83 18.94
C ARG A 470 23.70 -27.69 19.37
N GLU A 471 23.44 -27.11 20.53
CA GLU A 471 24.31 -26.09 21.10
C GLU A 471 25.71 -26.67 21.39
N GLY A 472 26.76 -25.98 20.96
CA GLY A 472 28.15 -26.44 21.07
C GLY A 472 28.61 -27.48 20.03
N GLU A 473 27.75 -27.83 19.06
CA GLU A 473 28.12 -28.70 17.94
C GLU A 473 28.92 -27.94 16.88
N ASP A 474 29.98 -28.55 16.34
CA ASP A 474 30.66 -28.00 15.17
C ASP A 474 29.89 -28.41 13.91
N VAL A 475 29.47 -27.41 13.14
CA VAL A 475 28.71 -27.59 11.90
C VAL A 475 29.51 -26.97 10.76
N GLU A 476 29.87 -27.78 9.79
CA GLU A 476 30.58 -27.37 8.58
C GLU A 476 29.68 -27.58 7.35
N LEU A 477 29.88 -26.78 6.32
CA LEU A 477 29.21 -26.84 5.02
C LEU A 477 30.21 -27.28 3.96
N VAL A 478 29.81 -28.25 3.13
CA VAL A 478 30.60 -28.78 2.02
C VAL A 478 29.71 -28.92 0.79
N GLY A 479 30.23 -28.64 -0.40
CA GLY A 479 29.48 -28.84 -1.63
C GLY A 479 30.32 -28.59 -2.88
N ASP A 480 29.65 -28.49 -4.02
CA ASP A 480 30.30 -28.23 -5.32
C ASP A 480 31.16 -26.95 -5.30
N PHE A 481 30.73 -25.96 -4.51
CA PHE A 481 31.41 -24.66 -4.38
C PHE A 481 32.62 -24.66 -3.42
N THR A 482 32.92 -25.77 -2.74
CA THR A 482 34.07 -25.90 -1.82
C THR A 482 35.19 -26.75 -2.45
N SER A 483 35.74 -26.28 -3.57
CA SER A 483 36.76 -27.00 -4.34
C SER A 483 36.33 -28.42 -4.72
N ASN A 484 35.06 -28.56 -5.15
CA ASN A 484 34.41 -29.84 -5.40
C ASN A 484 34.49 -30.79 -4.19
N TRP A 485 33.87 -30.39 -3.08
CA TRP A 485 33.72 -31.20 -1.86
C TRP A 485 34.99 -31.46 -1.03
N LYS A 486 36.11 -30.77 -1.33
CA LYS A 486 37.39 -30.94 -0.63
C LYS A 486 37.51 -30.03 0.58
N ASP A 487 37.11 -28.77 0.40
CA ASP A 487 37.21 -27.76 1.44
C ASP A 487 35.94 -27.73 2.27
N LYS A 488 36.06 -27.24 3.50
CA LYS A 488 34.98 -27.13 4.45
C LYS A 488 34.80 -25.69 4.90
N VAL A 489 33.56 -25.24 4.98
CA VAL A 489 33.23 -23.91 5.47
C VAL A 489 32.53 -24.02 6.83
N LYS A 490 33.10 -23.40 7.86
CA LYS A 490 32.49 -23.42 9.19
C LYS A 490 31.20 -22.57 9.23
N CYS A 491 30.14 -23.14 9.78
CA CYS A 491 28.88 -22.44 10.00
C CYS A 491 28.89 -21.67 11.34
N ASN A 492 28.35 -20.47 11.33
CA ASN A 492 28.20 -19.64 12.52
C ASN A 492 26.93 -20.03 13.29
N HIS A 493 27.05 -20.34 14.58
CA HIS A 493 25.91 -20.58 15.46
C HIS A 493 25.15 -19.28 15.73
N LYS A 494 23.83 -19.29 15.51
CA LYS A 494 22.94 -18.13 15.71
C LYS A 494 22.05 -18.25 16.94
N GLY A 495 22.30 -19.25 17.79
CA GLY A 495 21.49 -19.59 18.95
C GLY A 495 20.48 -20.70 18.66
N GLY A 496 20.12 -21.45 19.72
CA GLY A 496 19.25 -22.63 19.60
C GLY A 496 19.84 -23.67 18.66
N SER A 497 19.04 -24.18 17.73
CA SER A 497 19.46 -25.21 16.77
C SER A 497 19.94 -24.67 15.41
N ARG A 498 20.09 -23.34 15.27
CA ARG A 498 20.34 -22.66 13.99
C ARG A 498 21.81 -22.34 13.77
N TYR A 499 22.31 -22.78 12.62
CA TYR A 499 23.65 -22.54 12.11
C TYR A 499 23.58 -21.96 10.70
N GLU A 500 24.47 -21.02 10.38
CA GLU A 500 24.44 -20.30 9.11
C GLU A 500 25.83 -20.17 8.47
N ALA A 501 25.91 -20.36 7.16
CA ALA A 501 27.09 -20.05 6.36
C ALA A 501 26.69 -19.22 5.14
N GLU A 502 27.34 -18.07 4.95
CA GLU A 502 27.11 -17.22 3.79
C GLU A 502 28.16 -17.50 2.72
N ILE A 503 27.70 -17.91 1.54
CA ILE A 503 28.55 -18.29 0.41
C ILE A 503 28.15 -17.47 -0.82
N ARG A 504 29.16 -16.90 -1.51
CA ARG A 504 28.94 -16.22 -2.78
C ARG A 504 28.95 -17.24 -3.91
N LEU A 505 27.79 -17.44 -4.53
CA LEU A 505 27.59 -18.42 -5.60
C LEU A 505 27.33 -17.74 -6.94
N ARG A 506 27.64 -18.48 -8.00
CA ARG A 506 27.26 -18.10 -9.36
C ARG A 506 25.84 -18.56 -9.63
N HIS A 507 25.32 -18.15 -10.77
CA HIS A 507 24.09 -18.73 -11.28
C HIS A 507 24.32 -20.22 -11.54
N GLY A 508 23.40 -21.09 -11.12
CA GLY A 508 23.55 -22.52 -11.37
C GLY A 508 22.89 -23.40 -10.32
N LYS A 509 23.09 -24.71 -10.50
CA LYS A 509 22.64 -25.75 -9.58
C LYS A 509 23.84 -26.28 -8.80
N TYR A 510 23.70 -26.38 -7.49
CA TYR A 510 24.76 -26.86 -6.60
C TYR A 510 24.22 -27.95 -5.68
N TYR A 511 25.03 -29.01 -5.54
CA TYR A 511 24.87 -30.04 -4.53
C TYR A 511 25.70 -29.69 -3.29
N TYR A 512 25.15 -29.97 -2.11
CA TYR A 512 25.82 -29.72 -0.84
C TYR A 512 25.33 -30.64 0.29
N LYS A 513 26.12 -30.69 1.38
CA LYS A 513 25.81 -31.35 2.65
C LYS A 513 26.37 -30.54 3.81
N PHE A 514 25.85 -30.84 5.00
CA PHE A 514 26.42 -30.39 6.26
C PHE A 514 27.21 -31.52 6.93
N ILE A 515 28.30 -31.17 7.61
CA ILE A 515 29.00 -32.05 8.53
C ILE A 515 28.68 -31.54 9.93
N ALA A 516 27.77 -32.19 10.64
CA ALA A 516 27.39 -31.82 12.00
C ALA A 516 27.94 -32.86 12.98
N GLY A 517 28.83 -32.44 13.88
CA GLY A 517 29.47 -33.36 14.84
C GLY A 517 30.29 -34.46 14.15
N GLY A 518 30.93 -34.15 13.03
CA GLY A 518 31.72 -35.10 12.22
C GLY A 518 30.89 -36.04 11.32
N GLN A 519 29.56 -35.97 11.35
CA GLN A 519 28.68 -36.81 10.54
C GLN A 519 28.16 -36.05 9.32
N TRP A 520 28.26 -36.67 8.14
CA TRP A 520 27.70 -36.14 6.89
C TRP A 520 26.18 -36.26 6.90
N ARG A 521 25.49 -35.12 6.83
CA ARG A 521 24.03 -35.03 6.92
C ARG A 521 23.49 -34.12 5.82
N HIS A 522 22.35 -34.51 5.27
CA HIS A 522 21.51 -33.62 4.48
C HIS A 522 20.35 -33.14 5.38
N SER A 523 19.79 -31.98 5.05
CA SER A 523 18.57 -31.48 5.67
C SER A 523 17.36 -32.10 5.00
N THR A 524 16.50 -32.76 5.77
CA THR A 524 15.27 -33.41 5.27
C THR A 524 14.16 -32.42 4.91
N SER A 525 14.28 -31.17 5.36
CA SER A 525 13.32 -30.10 5.06
C SER A 525 13.67 -29.31 3.78
N LEU A 526 14.83 -29.59 3.17
CA LEU A 526 15.33 -28.89 1.98
C LEU A 526 15.29 -29.81 0.76
N PRO A 527 15.23 -29.26 -0.46
CA PRO A 527 15.28 -30.08 -1.68
C PRO A 527 16.51 -31.00 -1.68
N THR A 528 16.30 -32.26 -2.06
CA THR A 528 17.35 -33.28 -2.17
C THR A 528 17.29 -33.98 -3.51
N GLU A 529 18.43 -34.42 -4.00
CA GLU A 529 18.54 -35.32 -5.13
C GLU A 529 19.54 -36.43 -4.80
N THR A 530 19.30 -37.62 -5.36
CA THR A 530 20.19 -38.77 -5.22
C THR A 530 21.13 -38.82 -6.41
N ASP A 531 22.43 -38.91 -6.14
CA ASP A 531 23.45 -39.07 -7.18
C ASP A 531 23.49 -40.51 -7.74
N GLU A 532 24.29 -40.72 -8.79
CA GLU A 532 24.45 -42.03 -9.45
C GLU A 532 25.06 -43.11 -8.53
N HIS A 533 25.70 -42.70 -7.43
CA HIS A 533 26.32 -43.57 -6.44
C HIS A 533 25.39 -43.85 -5.24
N GLY A 534 24.14 -43.36 -5.28
CA GLY A 534 23.14 -43.55 -4.23
C GLY A 534 23.25 -42.57 -3.06
N ASN A 535 24.12 -41.56 -3.11
CA ASN A 535 24.20 -40.55 -2.05
C ASN A 535 23.09 -39.51 -2.22
N VAL A 536 22.35 -39.28 -1.14
CA VAL A 536 21.35 -38.21 -1.07
C VAL A 536 22.03 -36.91 -0.66
N ASN A 537 22.02 -35.89 -1.52
CA ASN A 537 22.59 -34.57 -1.28
C ASN A 537 21.48 -33.51 -1.28
N ASN A 538 21.65 -32.43 -0.53
CA ASN A 538 20.78 -31.27 -0.72
C ASN A 538 21.13 -30.57 -2.05
N VAL A 539 20.10 -30.01 -2.69
CA VAL A 539 20.22 -29.28 -3.95
C VAL A 539 19.72 -27.87 -3.76
N ILE A 540 20.47 -26.90 -4.27
CA ILE A 540 20.04 -25.52 -4.41
C ILE A 540 20.19 -25.05 -5.85
N ARG A 541 19.20 -24.30 -6.33
CA ARG A 541 19.23 -23.62 -7.62
C ARG A 541 19.30 -22.12 -7.36
N VAL A 542 20.41 -21.52 -7.79
CA VAL A 542 20.71 -20.10 -7.62
C VAL A 542 20.46 -19.40 -8.96
N GLY A 543 19.51 -18.46 -8.98
CA GLY A 543 19.07 -17.79 -10.21
C GLY A 543 17.99 -18.56 -10.98
N ASP A 544 17.43 -17.91 -12.02
CA ASP A 544 16.52 -18.54 -12.99
C ASP A 544 16.84 -18.04 -14.41
N ILE A 545 16.43 -18.74 -15.45
CA ILE A 545 16.65 -18.29 -16.83
C ILE A 545 15.44 -17.49 -17.29
N ALA A 546 15.65 -16.31 -17.87
CA ALA A 546 14.57 -15.50 -18.41
C ALA A 546 13.81 -16.27 -19.51
N ARG A 547 12.47 -16.36 -19.40
CA ARG A 547 11.62 -17.07 -20.36
C ARG A 547 10.51 -16.18 -20.89
N ILE A 548 10.15 -16.37 -22.15
CA ILE A 548 9.01 -15.69 -22.79
C ILE A 548 7.69 -16.16 -22.19
N ARG A 549 7.61 -17.45 -21.83
CA ARG A 549 6.46 -18.06 -21.17
C ARG A 549 6.85 -18.43 -19.74
N PRO A 550 6.23 -17.82 -18.71
CA PRO A 550 6.43 -18.24 -17.34
C PRO A 550 6.01 -19.71 -17.18
N ALA A 551 6.88 -20.55 -16.64
CA ALA A 551 6.49 -21.89 -16.22
C ALA A 551 5.63 -21.77 -14.93
N PRO A 552 4.61 -22.63 -14.74
CA PRO A 552 3.87 -22.66 -13.49
C PRO A 552 4.83 -22.94 -12.33
N SER A 553 4.74 -22.13 -11.27
CA SER A 553 5.57 -22.23 -10.08
C SER A 553 5.38 -23.60 -9.42
N GLN A 554 6.47 -24.36 -9.29
CA GLN A 554 6.49 -25.53 -8.42
C GLN A 554 6.20 -25.10 -6.98
N LEU A 555 5.42 -25.93 -6.27
CA LEU A 555 4.97 -25.72 -4.88
C LEU A 555 6.11 -25.19 -4.00
N GLN A 556 5.89 -24.06 -3.34
CA GLN A 556 6.87 -23.41 -2.48
C GLN A 556 7.11 -24.24 -1.21
N ILE A 557 8.15 -25.06 -1.23
CA ILE A 557 8.83 -25.46 -0.01
C ILE A 557 9.39 -24.18 0.62
N ARG A 558 9.03 -23.89 1.87
CA ARG A 558 9.59 -22.75 2.62
C ARG A 558 11.04 -23.08 2.96
N ASP A 559 11.95 -22.71 2.07
CA ASP A 559 13.39 -22.84 2.29
C ASP A 559 13.86 -21.74 3.28
N PRO A 560 14.41 -22.08 4.46
CA PRO A 560 15.05 -21.11 5.35
C PRO A 560 16.29 -20.45 4.74
N THR A 561 16.85 -21.00 3.66
CA THR A 561 17.99 -20.45 2.93
C THR A 561 17.61 -19.13 2.27
N VAL A 562 18.38 -18.09 2.55
CA VAL A 562 18.14 -16.76 1.98
C VAL A 562 19.11 -16.51 0.82
N VAL A 563 18.58 -16.32 -0.38
CA VAL A 563 19.36 -15.93 -1.56
C VAL A 563 19.20 -14.43 -1.81
N LYS A 564 20.32 -13.71 -1.79
CA LYS A 564 20.40 -12.28 -2.12
C LYS A 564 21.17 -12.10 -3.41
N VAL A 565 20.67 -11.26 -4.30
CA VAL A 565 21.41 -10.90 -5.51
C VAL A 565 22.54 -9.92 -5.19
N ILE A 566 23.69 -10.10 -5.82
CA ILE A 566 24.82 -9.17 -5.68
C ILE A 566 24.65 -8.08 -6.73
N GLU A 567 24.48 -6.85 -6.27
CA GLU A 567 24.52 -5.67 -7.13
C GLU A 567 25.98 -5.22 -7.31
N ARG A 568 26.46 -5.22 -8.56
CA ARG A 568 27.78 -4.68 -8.94
C ARG A 568 27.73 -4.10 -10.34
N ALA A 569 28.77 -3.34 -10.69
CA ALA A 569 28.98 -2.95 -12.07
C ALA A 569 29.20 -4.21 -12.93
N LEU A 570 28.53 -4.23 -14.09
CA LEU A 570 28.72 -5.27 -15.10
C LEU A 570 30.04 -5.03 -15.84
N THR A 571 30.71 -6.12 -16.22
CA THR A 571 31.85 -6.06 -17.15
C THR A 571 31.39 -5.69 -18.56
N GLU A 572 32.32 -5.38 -19.46
CA GLU A 572 31.98 -5.09 -20.86
C GLU A 572 31.33 -6.29 -21.56
N ASP A 573 31.86 -7.50 -21.33
CA ASP A 573 31.28 -8.73 -21.86
C ASP A 573 29.87 -8.98 -21.32
N GLU A 574 29.65 -8.77 -20.03
CA GLU A 574 28.32 -8.90 -19.41
C GLU A 574 27.33 -7.87 -19.95
N ARG A 575 27.75 -6.62 -20.18
CA ARG A 575 26.94 -5.59 -20.83
C ARG A 575 26.56 -6.00 -22.25
N PHE A 576 27.51 -6.53 -23.01
CA PHE A 576 27.26 -7.03 -24.36
C PHE A 576 26.26 -8.20 -24.36
N LEU A 577 26.47 -9.20 -23.49
CA LEU A 577 25.58 -10.35 -23.34
C LEU A 577 24.18 -9.92 -22.92
N LEU A 578 24.07 -8.98 -21.98
CA LEU A 578 22.80 -8.42 -21.52
C LEU A 578 22.04 -7.72 -22.66
N ALA A 579 22.71 -6.83 -23.41
CA ALA A 579 22.10 -6.13 -24.53
C ALA A 579 21.68 -7.10 -25.64
N PHE A 580 22.49 -8.12 -25.93
CA PHE A 580 22.17 -9.18 -26.86
C PHE A 580 20.96 -10.00 -26.40
N ALA A 581 20.94 -10.42 -25.13
CA ALA A 581 19.84 -11.16 -24.51
C ALA A 581 18.51 -10.39 -24.57
N ALA A 582 18.53 -9.12 -24.15
CA ALA A 582 17.36 -8.25 -24.12
C ALA A 582 16.78 -8.04 -25.53
N ARG A 583 17.64 -7.82 -26.54
CA ARG A 583 17.21 -7.71 -27.94
C ARG A 583 16.66 -9.04 -28.46
N ARG A 584 17.33 -10.16 -28.18
CA ARG A 584 16.87 -11.51 -28.56
C ARG A 584 15.48 -11.81 -27.99
N MET A 585 15.25 -11.45 -26.72
CA MET A 585 13.92 -11.54 -26.10
C MET A 585 12.89 -10.69 -26.84
N ALA A 586 13.21 -9.43 -27.14
CA ALA A 586 12.31 -8.54 -27.88
C ALA A 586 11.96 -9.07 -29.28
N PHE A 587 12.90 -9.69 -29.99
CA PHE A 587 12.66 -10.29 -31.31
C PHE A 587 11.85 -11.59 -31.25
N ALA A 588 11.94 -12.33 -30.15
CA ALA A 588 11.17 -13.55 -29.96
C ALA A 588 9.69 -13.29 -29.59
N ILE A 589 9.36 -12.05 -29.22
CA ILE A 589 7.97 -11.59 -29.15
C ILE A 589 7.45 -11.47 -30.59
N CYS A 590 6.55 -12.39 -30.96
CA CYS A 590 5.95 -12.53 -32.29
C CYS A 590 5.63 -11.13 -32.88
N PRO A 591 5.92 -10.85 -34.18
CA PRO A 591 5.60 -9.57 -34.79
C PRO A 591 4.13 -9.29 -34.51
N ILE A 592 3.90 -8.32 -33.63
CA ILE A 592 2.57 -8.01 -33.13
C ILE A 592 1.73 -7.66 -34.36
N ARG A 593 0.93 -8.61 -34.87
CA ARG A 593 -0.20 -8.30 -35.73
C ARG A 593 -1.19 -7.59 -34.82
N LEU A 594 -0.96 -6.31 -34.64
CA LEU A 594 -1.91 -5.35 -34.09
C LEU A 594 -3.00 -5.13 -35.14
N SER A 595 -3.72 -6.21 -35.50
CA SER A 595 -4.92 -6.09 -36.29
C SER A 595 -6.08 -5.84 -35.33
N PRO A 596 -6.83 -4.74 -35.48
CA PRO A 596 -8.13 -4.61 -34.83
C PRO A 596 -8.94 -5.86 -35.14
N LYS A 597 -9.56 -6.50 -34.13
CA LYS A 597 -10.64 -7.44 -34.42
C LYS A 597 -11.76 -6.60 -35.05
N GLN A 598 -12.12 -6.96 -36.29
CA GLN A 598 -13.29 -6.43 -36.99
C GLN A 598 -14.57 -6.77 -36.22
#